data_AF-A0A3D4WYB4-F1
#
_entry.id   AF-A0A3D4WYB4-F1
#
_cell.length_a   1.000
_cell.length_b   1.000
_cell.length_c   1.000
_cell.angle_alpha   90.00
_cell.angle_beta   90.00
_cell.angle_gamma   90.00
#
_symmetry.space_group_name_H-M   'P 1'
#
loop_
_entity.id
_entity.type
_entity.pdbx_description
1 polymer ?
#
loop_
_entity_poly.entity_id
_entity_poly.type
_entity_poly.pdbx_seq_one_letter_code
_entity_poly.pdbx_strand_id
1 'polypeptide(L)'
;MRAEKRNKLSDSAFAFPKKRKEPLTDAEHVRNALARFDQVEDVNDEKREQAFANIRKAAERFGVEVAETNWRQLGKRPHTPNPAH
;
A
#
# COMPACT_ATOMS: atom_id res chain seq x y z
N MET A 1 9.20 26.89 9.59
CA MET A 1 8.99 26.14 8.34
C MET A 1 7.68 25.37 8.38
N ARG A 2 6.58 25.96 7.89
CA ARG A 2 5.25 25.35 7.84
C ARG A 2 4.64 25.73 6.49
N ALA A 3 4.02 24.74 5.82
CA ALA A 3 3.11 24.90 4.68
C ALA A 3 3.63 24.99 3.22
N GLU A 4 4.64 24.21 2.80
CA GLU A 4 4.92 24.04 1.34
C GLU A 4 4.76 22.60 0.79
N LYS A 5 4.51 21.59 1.63
CA LYS A 5 4.34 20.21 1.15
C LYS A 5 2.89 19.84 0.81
N ARG A 6 2.13 20.77 0.23
CA ARG A 6 0.68 20.59 -0.01
C ARG A 6 0.26 20.43 -1.48
N ASN A 7 1.13 20.58 -2.49
CA ASN A 7 0.64 20.69 -3.87
C ASN A 7 1.12 19.69 -4.93
N LYS A 8 1.89 18.68 -4.55
CA LYS A 8 1.98 17.45 -5.33
C LYS A 8 2.03 16.33 -4.31
N LEU A 9 0.95 15.55 -4.19
CA LEU A 9 1.02 14.26 -3.52
C LEU A 9 2.28 13.58 -4.10
N SER A 10 3.31 13.42 -3.25
CA SER A 10 4.55 12.76 -3.67
C SER A 10 4.18 11.38 -4.21
N ASP A 11 4.95 10.80 -5.12
CA ASP A 11 4.72 9.44 -5.62
C ASP A 11 4.50 8.43 -4.47
N SER A 12 5.09 8.69 -3.31
CA SER A 12 4.86 7.95 -2.04
C SER A 12 3.42 7.98 -1.48
N ALA A 13 2.55 8.85 -1.97
CA ALA A 13 1.14 8.92 -1.61
C ALA A 13 0.26 7.94 -2.41
N PHE A 14 0.86 7.15 -3.30
CA PHE A 14 0.20 6.07 -4.01
C PHE A 14 1.05 4.80 -3.85
N ALA A 15 0.41 3.65 -3.64
CA ALA A 15 1.14 2.38 -3.70
C ALA A 15 1.68 2.16 -5.11
N PHE A 16 0.93 2.51 -6.15
CA PHE A 16 1.40 2.43 -7.53
C PHE A 16 1.50 3.82 -8.17
N PRO A 17 2.62 4.54 -8.02
CA PRO A 17 2.74 5.93 -8.49
C PRO A 17 2.46 6.08 -9.98
N LYS A 18 3.03 5.17 -10.80
CA LYS A 18 2.85 5.18 -12.26
C LYS A 18 1.40 4.98 -12.71
N LYS A 19 0.58 4.27 -11.92
CA LYS A 19 -0.84 4.03 -12.21
C LYS A 19 -1.76 4.93 -11.39
N ARG A 20 -1.23 5.72 -10.44
CA ARG A 20 -1.96 6.46 -9.40
C ARG A 20 -3.07 5.63 -8.73
N LYS A 21 -2.84 4.33 -8.54
CA LYS A 21 -3.75 3.39 -7.86
C LYS A 21 -3.34 3.23 -6.40
N GLU A 22 -4.32 2.89 -5.56
CA GLU A 22 -4.16 2.71 -4.11
C GLU A 22 -3.60 3.98 -3.45
N PRO A 23 -4.37 5.07 -3.37
CA PRO A 23 -3.95 6.25 -2.63
C PRO A 23 -3.65 5.86 -1.19
N LEU A 24 -2.57 6.39 -0.63
CA LEU A 24 -2.07 6.16 0.73
C LEU A 24 -2.19 7.45 1.55
N THR A 25 -3.41 8.01 1.58
CA THR A 25 -3.69 9.33 2.16
C THR A 25 -4.06 9.29 3.64
N ASP A 26 -4.42 8.11 4.16
CA ASP A 26 -4.78 7.88 5.55
C ASP A 26 -4.58 6.40 5.94
N ALA A 27 -4.79 6.09 7.22
CA ALA A 27 -4.61 4.75 7.79
C ALA A 27 -5.56 3.69 7.18
N GLU A 28 -6.77 4.09 6.77
CA GLU A 28 -7.76 3.18 6.19
C GLU A 28 -7.34 2.78 4.77
N HIS A 29 -6.93 3.77 3.99
CA HIS A 29 -6.34 3.60 2.67
C HIS A 29 -5.10 2.70 2.69
N VAL A 30 -4.20 2.87 3.67
CA VAL A 30 -3.02 2.00 3.83
C VAL A 30 -3.44 0.55 4.10
N ARG A 31 -4.41 0.33 4.99
CA ARG A 31 -4.93 -1.03 5.30
C ARG A 31 -5.59 -1.67 4.08
N ASN A 32 -6.40 -0.90 3.34
CA ASN A 32 -7.03 -1.38 2.11
C ASN A 32 -6.00 -1.74 1.04
N ALA A 33 -4.96 -0.92 0.87
CA ALA A 33 -3.88 -1.17 -0.07
C ALA A 33 -3.08 -2.44 0.26
N LEU A 34 -2.86 -2.73 1.55
CA LEU A 34 -2.27 -3.99 2.01
C LEU A 34 -3.18 -5.18 1.71
N ALA A 35 -4.47 -5.04 2.02
CA ALA A 35 -5.46 -6.12 1.87
C ALA A 35 -5.74 -6.49 0.40
N ARG A 36 -5.57 -5.54 -0.53
CA ARG A 36 -5.82 -5.72 -1.98
C ARG A 36 -4.55 -5.76 -2.82
N PHE A 37 -3.39 -5.87 -2.17
CA PHE A 37 -2.09 -5.78 -2.83
C PHE A 37 -1.90 -6.86 -3.92
N ASP A 38 -2.45 -8.05 -3.69
CA ASP A 38 -2.44 -9.19 -4.61
C ASP A 38 -3.39 -9.02 -5.80
N GLN A 39 -4.51 -8.31 -5.63
CA GLN A 39 -5.50 -8.01 -6.68
C GLN A 39 -4.97 -7.07 -7.77
N VAL A 40 -3.83 -6.41 -7.56
CA VAL A 40 -3.24 -5.54 -8.57
C VAL A 40 -2.52 -6.38 -9.62
N GLU A 41 -3.15 -6.47 -10.79
CA GLU A 41 -2.61 -7.12 -11.98
C GLU A 41 -1.77 -6.13 -12.84
N ASP A 42 -1.04 -6.68 -13.82
CA ASP A 42 -0.16 -5.94 -14.74
C ASP A 42 0.97 -5.12 -14.08
N VAL A 43 1.58 -5.67 -13.03
CA VAL A 43 2.75 -5.09 -12.36
C VAL A 43 3.85 -6.14 -12.23
N ASN A 44 5.09 -5.75 -12.56
CA ASN A 44 6.26 -6.61 -12.38
C ASN A 44 6.70 -6.59 -10.90
N ASP A 45 7.54 -7.54 -10.52
CA ASP A 45 8.04 -7.70 -9.15
C ASP A 45 8.70 -6.42 -8.61
N GLU A 46 9.44 -5.69 -9.44
CA GLU A 46 10.04 -4.39 -9.07
C GLU A 46 8.98 -3.34 -8.68
N LYS A 47 7.88 -3.25 -9.45
CA LYS A 47 6.77 -2.34 -9.13
C LYS A 47 6.07 -2.78 -7.85
N ARG A 48 5.95 -4.09 -7.59
CA ARG A 48 5.37 -4.60 -6.33
C ARG A 48 6.27 -4.25 -5.15
N GLU A 49 7.57 -4.44 -5.28
CA GLU A 49 8.53 -4.07 -4.24
C GLU A 49 8.50 -2.58 -3.93
N GLN A 50 8.51 -1.73 -4.97
CA GLN A 50 8.38 -0.29 -4.80
C GLN A 50 7.06 0.09 -4.13
N ALA A 51 5.95 -0.54 -4.53
CA ALA A 51 4.63 -0.28 -3.96
C ALA A 51 4.57 -0.61 -2.48
N PHE A 52 5.10 -1.77 -2.09
CA PHE A 52 5.17 -2.19 -0.70
C PHE A 52 6.05 -1.26 0.15
N ALA A 53 7.18 -0.80 -0.39
CA ALA A 53 8.02 0.18 0.29
C ALA A 53 7.28 1.51 0.54
N ASN A 54 6.44 1.96 -0.40
CA ASN A 54 5.61 3.15 -0.21
C ASN A 54 4.53 2.92 0.84
N ILE A 55 3.84 1.77 0.80
CA ILE A 55 2.82 1.39 1.79
C ILE A 55 3.42 1.37 3.20
N ARG A 56 4.61 0.79 3.40
CA ARG A 56 5.28 0.76 4.71
C ARG A 56 5.58 2.16 5.24
N LYS A 57 6.10 3.05 4.38
CA LYS A 57 6.36 4.46 4.76
C LYS A 57 5.07 5.19 5.15
N ALA A 58 3.98 4.94 4.43
CA ALA A 58 2.68 5.50 4.77
C ALA A 58 2.15 4.91 6.07
N ALA A 59 2.29 3.60 6.27
CA ALA A 59 1.89 2.90 7.49
C ALA A 59 2.59 3.47 8.73
N GLU A 60 3.91 3.65 8.67
CA GLU A 60 4.68 4.30 9.74
C GLU A 60 4.19 5.72 10.02
N ARG A 61 3.87 6.50 8.98
CA ARG A 61 3.34 7.86 9.12
C ARG A 61 1.95 7.90 9.77
N PHE A 62 1.09 6.93 9.45
CA PHE A 62 -0.30 6.89 9.91
C PHE A 62 -0.51 5.99 11.14
N GLY A 63 0.54 5.35 11.65
CA GLY A 63 0.44 4.44 12.79
C GLY A 63 -0.26 3.11 12.47
N VAL A 64 -0.18 2.64 11.23
CA VAL A 64 -0.68 1.31 10.83
C VAL A 64 0.43 0.29 11.04
N GLU A 65 0.12 -0.76 11.78
CA GLU A 65 1.04 -1.89 11.99
C GLU A 65 1.05 -2.78 10.74
N VAL A 66 2.26 -3.05 10.23
CA VAL A 66 2.49 -3.97 9.10
C VAL A 66 3.39 -5.07 9.60
N ALA A 67 2.85 -6.28 9.74
CA ALA A 67 3.58 -7.45 10.21
C ALA A 67 4.49 -8.03 9.10
N GLU A 68 4.13 -7.77 7.85
CA GLU A 68 4.84 -8.24 6.68
C GLU A 68 6.14 -7.47 6.47
N THR A 69 7.21 -8.21 6.18
CA THR A 69 8.52 -7.65 5.84
C THR A 69 8.76 -7.62 4.33
N ASN A 70 8.00 -8.37 3.55
CA ASN A 70 8.11 -8.46 2.10
C ASN A 70 6.72 -8.50 1.44
N TRP A 71 6.58 -7.84 0.29
CA TRP A 71 5.36 -7.84 -0.51
C TRP A 71 4.88 -9.26 -0.89
N ARG A 72 5.80 -10.22 -1.03
CA ARG A 72 5.49 -11.63 -1.29
C ARG A 72 4.77 -12.32 -0.13
N GLN A 73 4.73 -11.70 1.05
CA GLN A 73 3.95 -12.18 2.19
C GLN A 73 2.51 -11.65 2.15
N LEU A 74 2.27 -10.54 1.44
CA LEU A 74 0.92 -10.08 1.13
C LEU A 74 0.26 -11.04 0.14
N GLY A 75 -1.00 -11.40 0.37
CA GLY A 75 -1.76 -12.37 -0.44
C GLY A 75 -1.46 -13.85 -0.16
N LYS A 76 -0.40 -14.20 0.59
CA LYS A 76 -0.15 -15.61 1.00
C LYS A 76 -1.05 -16.09 2.13
N ARG A 77 -1.63 -15.15 2.87
CA ARG A 77 -2.67 -15.43 3.86
C ARG A 77 -3.99 -14.98 3.25
N PRO A 78 -4.96 -15.87 3.05
CA PRO A 78 -6.31 -15.41 2.73
C PRO A 78 -6.76 -14.50 3.88
N HIS A 79 -6.92 -13.20 3.62
CA HIS A 79 -7.37 -12.24 4.64
C HIS A 79 -8.87 -12.38 4.96
N THR A 80 -9.50 -13.41 4.41
CA THR A 80 -10.76 -13.99 4.85
C THR A 80 -10.61 -15.51 4.75
N PRO A 81 -10.72 -16.29 5.85
CA PRO A 81 -11.33 -17.59 5.69
C PRO A 81 -12.75 -17.28 5.22
N ASN A 82 -13.05 -17.37 3.92
CA ASN A 82 -14.43 -17.29 3.48
C ASN A 82 -15.14 -18.55 4.01
N PRO A 83 -16.03 -18.48 5.03
CA PRO A 83 -16.83 -19.60 5.45
C PRO A 83 -18.24 -19.34 4.90
N ALA A 84 -18.41 -19.22 3.58
CA ALA A 84 -19.71 -19.01 3.00
C ALA A 84 -19.75 -19.47 1.54
N HIS A 85 -20.45 -20.60 1.39
CA HIS A 85 -21.25 -21.11 0.26
C HIS A 85 -20.57 -21.55 -1.03
#